data_AF-M1EG79-F1
#
_entry.id   AF-M1EG79-F1
#
_cell.length_a   1.000
_cell.length_b   1.000
_cell.length_c   1.000
_cell.angle_alpha   90.00
_cell.angle_beta   90.00
_cell.angle_gamma   90.00
#
_symmetry.space_group_name_H-M   'P 1'
#
loop_
_entity.id
_entity.type
_entity.pdbx_description
1 polymer ?
#
loop_
_entity_poly.entity_id
_entity_poly.type
_entity_poly.pdbx_seq_one_letter_code
_entity_poly.pdbx_strand_id
1 'polypeptide(L)'
;VAALMDGHGVLWPLVVSRWFICLFVDILPVETVLRIWDCLFNEGSKIIFRVALTLIKQHQAFILEGTSVVDICERFKAITRGSFVTECHTFMLFQKIFSEPGSLSMATISRLRASCRARLLAQG
;
A
#
# COMPACT_ATOMS: atom_id res chain seq x y z
N VAL A 1 -2.02 -10.58 7.30
CA VAL A 1 -0.85 -9.68 7.32
C VAL A 1 -0.83 -8.81 8.57
N ALA A 2 -1.87 -8.03 8.89
CA ALA A 2 -1.87 -7.19 10.10
C ALA A 2 -1.52 -7.97 11.39
N ALA A 3 -2.21 -9.09 11.65
CA ALA A 3 -1.90 -9.94 12.80
C ALA A 3 -0.46 -10.50 12.81
N LEU A 4 0.14 -10.76 11.64
CA LEU A 4 1.53 -11.19 11.54
C LEU A 4 2.48 -10.06 11.98
N MET A 5 2.21 -8.84 11.50
CA MET A 5 3.01 -7.67 11.85
C MET A 5 2.92 -7.35 13.33
N ASP A 6 1.71 -7.40 13.90
CA ASP A 6 1.51 -7.19 15.33
C ASP A 6 2.19 -8.30 16.15
N GLY A 7 2.08 -9.57 15.72
CA GLY A 7 2.70 -10.72 16.40
C GLY A 7 4.23 -10.69 16.42
N HIS A 8 4.86 -10.08 15.42
CA HIS A 8 6.32 -9.91 15.34
C HIS A 8 6.79 -8.51 15.77
N GLY A 9 5.88 -7.61 16.20
CA GLY A 9 6.23 -6.24 16.57
C GLY A 9 6.72 -5.38 15.41
N VAL A 10 6.39 -5.71 14.17
CA VAL A 10 6.81 -4.97 12.97
C VAL A 10 5.95 -3.71 12.82
N LEU A 11 6.60 -2.55 12.92
CA LEU A 11 5.93 -1.28 12.70
C LEU A 11 5.65 -1.05 11.20
N TRP A 12 4.40 -0.74 10.85
CA TRP A 12 4.01 -0.40 9.48
C TRP A 12 4.88 0.67 8.80
N PRO A 13 5.25 1.79 9.48
CA PRO A 13 6.15 2.78 8.89
C PRO A 13 7.49 2.21 8.40
N LEU A 14 8.00 1.11 8.97
CA LEU A 14 9.25 0.51 8.54
C LEU A 14 9.18 -0.03 7.11
N VAL A 15 8.02 -0.55 6.71
CA VAL A 15 7.84 -1.26 5.44
C VAL A 15 7.13 -0.41 4.39
N VAL A 16 6.18 0.46 4.78
CA VAL A 16 5.38 1.22 3.81
C VAL A 16 5.61 2.73 3.80
N SER A 17 6.39 3.33 4.72
CA SER A 17 6.56 4.79 4.78
C SER A 17 6.98 5.40 3.43
N ARG A 18 7.96 4.78 2.77
CA ARG A 18 8.48 5.26 1.49
C ARG A 18 7.47 5.15 0.34
N TRP A 19 6.50 4.24 0.42
CA TRP A 19 5.42 4.13 -0.55
C TRP A 19 4.54 5.39 -0.53
N PHE A 20 4.22 5.88 0.67
CA PHE A 20 3.36 7.04 0.86
C PHE A 20 4.10 8.37 0.70
N ILE A 21 5.30 8.50 1.25
CA ILE A 21 6.09 9.75 1.19
C ILE A 21 6.53 10.04 -0.24
N CYS A 22 7.02 9.01 -0.95
CA CYS A 22 7.52 9.17 -2.31
C CYS A 22 6.46 8.88 -3.38
N LEU A 23 5.18 8.69 -3.00
CA LEU A 23 4.09 8.37 -3.94
C LEU A 23 4.46 7.24 -4.93
N PHE A 24 5.14 6.21 -4.41
CA PHE A 24 5.68 5.05 -5.13
C PHE A 24 6.80 5.30 -6.16
N VAL A 25 7.28 6.53 -6.37
CA VAL A 25 8.27 6.83 -7.44
C VAL A 25 9.59 6.06 -7.30
N ASP A 26 10.09 5.89 -6.08
CA ASP A 26 11.33 5.14 -5.81
C ASP A 26 11.10 3.65 -5.52
N ILE A 27 9.87 3.17 -5.77
CA ILE A 27 9.40 1.85 -5.34
C ILE A 27 8.96 1.01 -6.53
N LEU A 28 8.26 1.62 -7.49
CA LEU A 28 7.70 0.95 -8.66
C LEU A 28 8.32 1.53 -9.95
N PRO A 29 8.29 0.77 -11.06
CA PRO A 29 8.71 1.27 -12.37
C PRO A 29 7.97 2.55 -12.78
N VAL A 30 8.68 3.47 -13.46
CA VAL A 30 8.17 4.80 -13.81
C VAL A 30 6.83 4.76 -14.55
N GLU A 31 6.64 3.79 -15.46
CA GLU A 31 5.38 3.62 -16.20
C GLU A 31 4.19 3.38 -15.27
N THR A 32 4.36 2.50 -14.28
CA THR A 32 3.33 2.21 -13.27
C THR A 32 3.07 3.43 -12.39
N VAL A 33 4.13 4.15 -12.00
CA VAL A 33 4.02 5.35 -11.17
C VAL A 33 3.25 6.46 -11.87
N LEU A 34 3.55 6.75 -13.14
CA LEU A 34 2.87 7.81 -13.91
C LEU A 34 1.36 7.56 -13.98
N ARG A 35 0.96 6.31 -14.16
CA ARG A 35 -0.45 5.95 -14.20
C ARG A 35 -1.12 5.99 -12.82
N ILE A 36 -0.40 5.60 -11.75
CA ILE A 36 -0.88 5.82 -10.38
C ILE A 36 -1.15 7.31 -10.19
N TRP A 37 -0.29 8.17 -10.73
CA TRP A 37 -0.43 9.61 -10.65
C TRP A 37 -1.61 10.13 -11.49
N ASP A 38 -1.85 9.60 -12.69
CA ASP A 38 -3.07 9.92 -13.46
C ASP A 38 -4.34 9.71 -12.62
N CYS A 39 -4.44 8.53 -11.98
CA CYS A 39 -5.57 8.23 -11.09
C CYS A 39 -5.56 9.10 -9.83
N LEU A 40 -4.39 9.39 -9.26
CA LEU A 40 -4.23 10.24 -8.08
C LEU A 40 -4.76 11.66 -8.34
N PHE A 41 -4.43 12.25 -9.48
CA PHE A 41 -4.87 13.60 -9.84
C PHE A 41 -6.36 13.64 -10.21
N ASN A 42 -6.90 12.56 -10.77
CA ASN A 42 -8.32 12.47 -11.11
C ASN A 42 -9.24 12.15 -9.90
N GLU A 43 -8.87 11.17 -9.07
CA GLU A 43 -9.73 10.65 -8.00
C GLU A 43 -9.28 11.02 -6.58
N GLY A 44 -8.08 11.58 -6.44
CA GLY A 44 -7.50 12.02 -5.19
C GLY A 44 -6.71 10.96 -4.42
N SER A 45 -6.22 11.36 -3.24
CA SER A 45 -5.26 10.59 -2.42
C SER A 45 -5.70 9.19 -1.94
N LYS A 46 -6.96 8.79 -2.14
CA LYS A 46 -7.40 7.40 -1.86
C LYS A 46 -6.65 6.38 -2.72
N ILE A 47 -6.17 6.79 -3.89
CA ILE A 47 -5.48 5.91 -4.84
C ILE A 47 -4.20 5.34 -4.22
N ILE A 48 -3.44 6.13 -3.48
CA ILE A 48 -2.22 5.67 -2.80
C ILE A 48 -2.51 4.52 -1.84
N PHE A 49 -3.61 4.61 -1.08
CA PHE A 49 -4.06 3.54 -0.20
C PHE A 49 -4.53 2.31 -0.96
N ARG A 50 -5.27 2.49 -2.07
CA ARG A 50 -5.73 1.38 -2.91
C ARG A 50 -4.55 0.59 -3.46
N VAL A 51 -3.56 1.27 -4.02
CA VAL A 51 -2.33 0.64 -4.54
C VAL A 51 -1.61 -0.14 -3.44
N ALA A 52 -1.39 0.47 -2.28
CA ALA A 52 -0.72 -0.20 -1.16
C ALA A 52 -1.48 -1.46 -0.71
N LEU A 53 -2.79 -1.37 -0.54
CA LEU A 53 -3.63 -2.51 -0.13
C LEU A 53 -3.66 -3.61 -1.18
N THR A 54 -3.74 -3.26 -2.47
CA THR A 54 -3.69 -4.24 -3.56
C THR A 54 -2.36 -4.98 -3.58
N LEU A 55 -1.22 -4.27 -3.46
CA LEU A 55 0.11 -4.90 -3.39
C LEU A 55 0.20 -5.92 -2.25
N ILE A 56 -0.26 -5.55 -1.05
CA ILE A 56 -0.24 -6.42 0.13
C ILE A 56 -1.18 -7.61 -0.05
N LYS A 57 -2.41 -7.37 -0.52
CA LYS A 57 -3.43 -8.41 -0.68
C LYS A 57 -3.00 -9.47 -1.70
N GLN A 58 -2.41 -9.02 -2.80
CA GLN A 58 -2.01 -9.90 -3.88
C GLN A 58 -0.81 -10.78 -3.54
N HIS A 59 0.09 -10.29 -2.67
CA HIS A 59 1.22 -11.05 -2.15
C HIS A 59 0.99 -11.54 -0.73
N GLN A 60 -0.25 -11.57 -0.26
CA GLN A 60 -0.56 -11.91 1.13
C GLN A 60 -0.01 -13.28 1.53
N ALA A 61 -0.17 -14.30 0.67
CA ALA A 61 0.35 -15.64 0.93
C ALA A 61 1.86 -15.62 1.16
N PHE A 62 2.60 -14.96 0.26
CA PHE A 62 4.04 -14.79 0.36
C PHE A 62 4.47 -14.01 1.61
N ILE A 63 3.75 -12.96 1.99
CA ILE A 63 4.08 -12.18 3.20
C ILE A 63 3.83 -13.00 4.47
N LEU A 64 2.76 -13.82 4.49
CA LEU A 64 2.35 -14.62 5.65
C LEU A 64 3.33 -15.73 6.04
N GLU A 65 4.20 -16.14 5.13
CA GLU A 65 5.31 -17.08 5.41
C GLU A 65 6.47 -16.42 6.17
N GLY A 66 6.41 -15.11 6.44
CA GLY A 66 7.44 -14.39 7.17
C GLY A 66 7.60 -14.89 8.61
N THR A 67 8.82 -15.22 9.00
CA THR A 67 9.12 -15.82 10.33
C THR A 67 9.85 -14.90 11.30
N SER A 68 10.36 -13.76 10.81
CA SER A 68 11.09 -12.78 11.62
C SER A 68 10.86 -11.38 11.08
N VAL A 69 11.18 -10.37 11.89
CA VAL A 69 11.10 -8.96 11.48
C VAL A 69 11.90 -8.68 10.20
N VAL A 70 13.12 -9.22 10.12
CA VAL A 70 14.00 -9.06 8.95
C VAL A 70 13.40 -9.71 7.71
N ASP A 71 12.94 -10.96 7.84
CA ASP A 71 12.31 -11.71 6.75
C ASP A 71 11.05 -11.00 6.23
N ILE A 72 10.18 -10.53 7.13
CA ILE A 72 8.98 -9.76 6.76
C ILE A 72 9.39 -8.49 5.99
N CYS A 73 10.40 -7.75 6.45
CA CYS A 73 10.88 -6.55 5.76
C CYS A 73 11.43 -6.86 4.36
N GLU A 74 12.19 -7.94 4.21
CA GLU A 74 12.71 -8.37 2.90
C GLU A 74 11.59 -8.81 1.96
N ARG A 75 10.56 -9.50 2.47
CA ARG A 75 9.38 -9.86 1.68
C ARG A 75 8.64 -8.60 1.18
N PHE A 76 8.46 -7.59 2.02
CA PHE A 76 7.88 -6.31 1.61
C PHE A 76 8.73 -5.57 0.55
N LYS A 77 10.06 -5.71 0.58
CA LYS A 77 10.95 -5.19 -0.48
C LYS A 77 10.87 -6.01 -1.76
N ALA A 78 10.64 -7.32 -1.64
CA ALA A 78 10.57 -8.23 -2.79
C ALA A 78 9.28 -8.02 -3.60
N ILE A 79 8.13 -7.78 -2.95
CA ILE A 79 6.84 -7.58 -3.66
C ILE A 79 6.79 -6.30 -4.50
N THR A 80 7.72 -5.37 -4.28
CA THR A 80 7.86 -4.16 -5.09
C THR A 80 8.86 -4.34 -6.24
N ARG A 81 9.36 -5.56 -6.45
CA ARG A 81 10.34 -5.91 -7.49
C ARG A 81 9.80 -7.10 -8.28
N GLY A 82 9.89 -7.07 -9.62
CA GLY A 82 9.54 -8.21 -10.49
C GLY A 82 8.51 -7.91 -11.59
N SER A 83 8.19 -8.92 -12.41
CA SER A 83 7.35 -8.78 -13.62
C SER A 83 5.99 -8.14 -13.33
N PHE A 84 5.43 -8.44 -12.16
CA PHE A 84 4.12 -7.96 -11.76
C PHE A 84 4.04 -6.42 -11.62
N VAL A 85 5.11 -5.77 -11.15
CA VAL A 85 5.15 -4.30 -11.02
C VAL A 85 5.59 -3.59 -12.29
N THR A 86 6.27 -4.31 -13.20
CA THR A 86 6.70 -3.81 -14.52
C THR A 86 5.60 -3.90 -15.56
N GLU A 87 4.68 -4.86 -15.44
CA GLU A 87 3.52 -4.96 -16.33
C GLU A 87 2.41 -3.99 -15.88
N CYS A 88 2.63 -2.69 -16.12
CA CYS A 88 1.71 -1.61 -15.76
C CYS A 88 0.28 -1.83 -16.33
N HIS A 89 0.17 -2.44 -17.52
CA HIS A 89 -1.12 -2.81 -18.10
C HIS A 89 -1.83 -3.86 -17.26
N THR A 90 -1.20 -4.98 -16.92
CA THR A 90 -1.82 -6.02 -16.08
C THR A 90 -2.06 -5.52 -14.65
N PHE A 91 -1.15 -4.72 -14.11
CA PHE A 91 -1.28 -4.13 -12.77
C PHE A 91 -2.48 -3.16 -12.66
N MET A 92 -2.75 -2.38 -13.72
CA MET A 92 -3.73 -1.29 -13.69
C MET A 92 -5.04 -1.57 -14.43
N LEU A 93 -5.02 -2.33 -15.54
CA LEU A 93 -6.23 -2.72 -16.29
C LEU A 93 -6.94 -3.95 -15.71
N PHE A 94 -6.27 -4.86 -15.01
CA PHE A 94 -6.84 -6.19 -14.72
C PHE A 94 -7.78 -6.24 -13.50
N GLN A 95 -8.62 -5.22 -13.27
CA GLN A 95 -9.65 -5.16 -12.22
C GLN A 95 -9.18 -4.96 -10.76
N LYS A 96 -7.91 -5.15 -10.38
CA LYS A 96 -7.58 -5.28 -8.93
C LYS A 96 -7.56 -3.98 -8.12
N ILE A 97 -6.93 -2.90 -8.56
CA ILE A 97 -6.87 -1.65 -7.77
C ILE A 97 -8.28 -1.05 -7.55
N PHE A 98 -9.18 -1.27 -8.51
CA PHE A 98 -10.53 -0.72 -8.48
C PHE A 98 -11.58 -1.68 -7.90
N SER A 99 -11.39 -3.00 -8.05
CA SER A 99 -12.35 -4.02 -7.62
C SER A 99 -11.92 -4.79 -6.36
N GLU A 100 -10.62 -5.06 -6.10
CA GLU A 100 -10.19 -5.90 -4.97
C GLU A 100 -10.21 -5.22 -3.59
N PRO A 101 -9.86 -3.92 -3.42
CA PRO A 101 -10.03 -3.21 -2.15
C PRO A 101 -11.50 -2.94 -1.79
N GLY A 102 -12.43 -3.23 -2.71
CA GLY A 102 -13.83 -2.85 -2.60
C GLY A 102 -14.04 -1.33 -2.63
N SER A 103 -15.14 -0.88 -2.03
CA SER A 103 -15.49 0.54 -1.91
C SER A 103 -14.60 1.25 -0.88
N LEU A 104 -13.42 1.72 -1.31
CA LEU A 104 -12.65 2.72 -0.57
C LEU A 104 -13.00 4.12 -1.10
N SER A 105 -13.95 4.78 -0.44
CA SER A 105 -14.39 6.13 -0.78
C SER A 105 -13.50 7.20 -0.16
N MET A 106 -13.46 8.38 -0.77
CA MET A 106 -12.78 9.55 -0.20
C MET A 106 -13.37 9.95 1.15
N ALA A 107 -14.69 9.79 1.35
CA ALA A 107 -15.35 10.05 2.63
C ALA A 107 -14.81 9.17 3.75
N THR A 108 -14.60 7.86 3.49
CA THR A 108 -14.00 6.94 4.44
C THR A 108 -12.57 7.36 4.81
N ILE A 109 -11.76 7.72 3.81
CA ILE A 109 -10.39 8.20 4.06
C ILE A 109 -10.39 9.49 4.90
N SER A 110 -11.25 10.45 4.58
CA SER A 110 -11.36 11.70 5.34
C SER A 110 -11.79 11.45 6.79
N ARG A 111 -12.75 10.54 7.01
CA ARG A 111 -13.19 10.13 8.35
C ARG A 111 -12.06 9.47 9.15
N LEU A 112 -11.31 8.56 8.53
CA LEU A 112 -10.16 7.91 9.17
C LEU A 112 -9.07 8.92 9.54
N ARG A 113 -8.77 9.86 8.64
CA ARG A 113 -7.81 10.96 8.92
C ARG A 113 -8.27 11.84 10.08
N ALA A 114 -9.56 12.19 10.13
CA ALA A 114 -10.12 13.00 11.22
C ALA A 114 -10.01 12.27 12.58
N SER A 115 -10.36 10.98 12.62
CA SER A 115 -10.20 10.15 13.82
C SER A 115 -8.74 10.03 14.26
N CYS A 116 -7.80 9.82 13.33
CA CYS A 116 -6.37 9.83 13.65
C CYS A 116 -5.91 11.16 14.25
N ARG A 117 -6.28 12.29 13.63
CA ARG A 117 -5.92 13.62 14.17
C ARG A 117 -6.50 13.85 15.57
N ALA A 118 -7.76 13.49 15.80
CA ALA A 118 -8.38 13.62 17.11
C ALA A 118 -7.65 12.81 18.19
N ARG A 119 -7.23 11.58 17.89
CA ARG A 119 -6.44 10.75 18.81
C ARG A 119 -5.09 11.35 19.14
N LEU A 120 -4.39 11.91 18.16
CA LEU A 120 -3.09 12.56 18.37
C LEU A 120 -3.22 13.81 19.26
N LEU A 121 -4.26 14.61 19.04
CA LEU A 121 -4.54 15.79 19.85
C LEU A 121 -4.98 15.45 21.29
N ALA A 122 -5.55 14.26 21.52
CA ALA A 122 -5.91 13.80 22.86
C ALA A 122 -4.72 13.21 23.64
N GLN A 123 -3.59 12.95 22.99
CA GLN A 123 -2.38 12.39 23.58
C GLN A 123 -1.29 13.43 23.88
N GLY A 124 -1.47 14.67 23.41
CA GLY A 124 -0.59 15.82 23.69
C GLY A 124 -1.28 16.82 24.61
#